data_AF-A0A537YWT3-F1
#
_entry.id   AF-A0A537YWT3-F1
#
_cell.length_a   1.000
_cell.length_b   1.000
_cell.length_c   1.000
_cell.angle_alpha   90.00
_cell.angle_beta   90.00
_cell.angle_gamma   90.00
#
_symmetry.space_group_name_H-M   'P 1'
#
loop_
_entity.id
_entity.type
_entity.pdbx_description
1 polymer ?
#
loop_
_entity_poly.entity_id
_entity_poly.type
_entity_poly.pdbx_seq_one_letter_code
_entity_poly.pdbx_strand_id
1 'polypeptide(L)'
;MAYEMKIRGTEQEVKVRNPWAVALLPIITLGIYHLVWWYKINKELKAYGEAKGYDLGQNPTNSVLALFPGALIVIPALVTYYRGTERVQGAAKIAGRESVNGWIVLVLYLLLAPGMWFYLQSSLNEVWEQEAEALPGQPSPPAQADAMPPRLDDQP
;
A
#
# COMPACT_ATOMS: atom_id res chain seq x y z
N MET A 1 25.79 -0.31 14.24
CA MET A 1 25.65 -0.16 15.71
C MET A 1 25.06 1.21 16.01
N ALA A 2 24.21 1.33 17.03
CA ALA A 2 23.69 2.62 17.49
C ALA A 2 24.39 3.00 18.80
N TYR A 3 24.88 4.23 18.91
CA TYR A 3 25.53 4.74 20.12
C TYR A 3 25.18 6.21 20.31
N GLU A 4 25.23 6.66 21.55
CA GLU A 4 24.83 8.00 21.96
C GLU A 4 26.08 8.89 22.08
N MET A 5 25.96 10.13 21.62
CA MET A 5 27.03 11.12 21.60
C MET A 5 26.48 12.45 22.09
N LYS A 6 27.34 13.32 22.62
CA LYS A 6 26.98 14.72 22.89
C LYS A 6 27.31 15.61 21.69
N ILE A 7 26.44 16.55 21.36
CA ILE A 7 26.76 17.59 20.39
C ILE A 7 27.87 18.46 20.99
N ARG A 8 28.99 18.58 20.27
CA ARG A 8 30.13 19.41 20.70
C ARG A 8 29.68 20.86 20.95
N GLY A 9 29.75 21.28 22.21
CA GLY A 9 29.34 22.61 22.66
C GLY A 9 27.94 22.68 23.29
N THR A 10 27.30 21.53 23.56
CA THR A 10 26.02 21.48 24.32
C THR A 10 25.97 20.28 25.26
N GLU A 11 25.01 20.30 26.19
CA GLU A 11 24.61 19.15 27.00
C GLU A 11 23.64 18.20 26.28
N GLN A 12 23.28 18.46 25.02
CA GLN A 12 22.30 17.64 24.31
C GLN A 12 22.91 16.36 23.74
N GLU A 13 22.24 15.24 24.03
CA GLU A 13 22.56 13.91 23.54
C GLU A 13 21.91 13.67 22.16
N VAL A 14 22.69 13.10 21.23
CA VAL A 14 22.27 12.67 19.89
C VAL A 14 22.53 11.18 19.73
N LYS A 15 21.70 10.54 18.92
CA LYS A 15 21.83 9.09 18.67
C LYS A 15 22.34 8.82 17.27
N VAL A 16 23.51 8.19 17.18
CA VAL A 16 23.96 7.58 15.92
C VAL A 16 23.10 6.35 15.68
N ARG A 17 22.42 6.30 14.53
CA ARG A 17 21.47 5.25 14.18
C ARG A 17 22.04 4.39 13.05
N ASN A 18 21.73 3.10 13.05
CA ASN A 18 22.08 2.21 11.94
C ASN A 18 21.26 2.59 10.69
N PRO A 19 21.88 2.94 9.54
CA PRO A 19 21.15 3.32 8.34
C PRO A 19 20.15 2.27 7.87
N TRP A 20 20.49 0.97 7.97
CA TRP A 20 19.59 -0.13 7.60
C TRP A 20 18.37 -0.20 8.51
N ALA A 21 18.53 0.04 9.81
CA ALA A 21 17.40 0.08 10.73
C ALA A 21 16.48 1.26 10.43
N VAL A 22 17.05 2.42 10.10
CA VAL A 22 16.29 3.62 9.71
C VAL A 22 15.50 3.39 8.41
N ALA A 23 16.07 2.65 7.45
CA ALA A 23 15.41 2.33 6.19
C ALA A 23 14.29 1.28 6.34
N LEU A 24 14.50 0.23 7.15
CA LEU A 24 13.60 -0.92 7.22
C LEU A 24 12.49 -0.79 8.28
N LEU A 25 12.77 -0.14 9.42
CA LEU A 25 11.78 -0.02 10.50
C LEU A 25 10.50 0.71 10.10
N PRO A 26 10.50 1.76 9.25
CA PRO A 26 9.27 2.34 8.71
C PRO A 26 8.38 1.31 8.01
N ILE A 27 8.96 0.37 7.26
CA ILE A 27 8.20 -0.65 6.53
C ILE A 27 7.57 -1.63 7.53
N ILE A 28 8.38 -2.14 8.46
CA ILE A 28 7.95 -3.13 9.46
C ILE A 28 6.89 -2.54 10.40
N THR A 29 7.01 -1.26 10.75
CA THR A 29 6.10 -0.57 11.68
C THR A 29 4.98 0.19 10.97
N LEU A 30 4.76 -0.05 9.67
CA LEU A 30 3.73 0.61 8.87
C LEU A 30 3.76 2.15 8.98
N GLY A 31 4.96 2.73 8.96
CA GLY A 31 5.19 4.17 9.02
C GLY A 31 5.25 4.76 10.44
N ILE A 32 4.89 4.01 11.49
CA ILE A 32 4.90 4.53 12.87
C ILE A 32 6.32 4.91 13.31
N TYR A 33 7.32 4.07 13.02
CA TYR A 33 8.71 4.39 13.33
C TYR A 33 9.17 5.64 12.58
N HIS A 34 8.73 5.84 11.33
CA HIS A 34 9.09 7.02 10.56
C HIS A 34 8.67 8.30 11.28
N LEU A 35 7.45 8.35 11.84
CA LEU A 35 6.97 9.51 12.60
C LEU A 35 7.83 9.79 13.84
N VAL A 36 8.12 8.75 14.63
CA VAL A 36 8.95 8.87 15.85
C VAL A 36 10.39 9.25 15.51
N TRP A 37 10.96 8.65 14.47
CA TRP A 37 12.30 8.95 13.99
C TRP A 37 12.38 10.39 13.47
N TRP A 38 11.40 10.82 12.66
CA TRP A 38 11.31 12.18 12.11
C TRP A 38 11.22 13.24 13.21
N TYR A 39 10.46 13.00 14.27
CA TYR A 39 10.46 13.88 15.44
C TYR A 39 11.86 14.01 16.06
N LYS A 40 12.51 12.86 16.30
CA LYS A 40 13.81 12.82 17.00
C LYS A 40 14.90 13.52 16.20
N ILE A 41 15.00 13.29 14.89
CA ILE A 41 16.01 13.95 14.07
C ILE A 41 15.78 15.47 13.99
N ASN A 42 14.52 15.93 13.86
CA ASN A 42 14.23 17.37 13.85
C ASN A 42 14.59 18.02 15.19
N LYS A 43 14.38 17.33 16.31
CA LYS A 43 14.81 17.81 17.64
C LYS A 43 16.34 17.92 17.73
N GLU A 44 17.06 16.90 17.26
CA GLU A 44 18.54 16.89 17.23
C GLU A 44 19.10 17.98 16.31
N LEU A 45 18.48 18.20 15.14
CA LEU A 45 18.85 19.26 14.19
C LEU A 45 18.60 20.66 14.77
N LYS A 46 17.46 20.88 15.42
CA LYS A 46 17.17 22.13 16.11
C LYS A 46 18.22 22.43 17.20
N ALA A 47 18.50 21.43 18.04
CA ALA A 47 19.51 21.55 19.09
C ALA A 47 20.91 21.87 18.54
N TYR A 48 21.28 21.22 17.43
CA TYR A 48 22.54 21.49 16.75
C TYR A 48 22.59 22.90 16.15
N GLY A 49 21.48 23.37 15.57
CA GLY A 49 21.35 24.74 15.08
C GLY A 49 21.53 25.77 16.20
N GLU A 50 20.79 25.61 17.30
CA GLU A 50 20.90 26.46 18.50
C GLU A 50 22.34 26.48 19.05
N ALA A 51 23.00 25.32 19.11
CA ALA A 51 24.40 25.18 19.53
C ALA A 51 25.40 25.96 18.66
N LYS A 52 25.07 26.17 17.39
CA LYS A 52 25.94 26.78 16.39
C LYS A 52 25.51 28.19 16.00
N GLY A 53 24.42 28.70 16.59
CA GLY A 53 23.87 30.02 16.28
C GLY A 53 23.12 30.08 14.94
N TYR A 54 22.65 28.94 14.41
CA TYR A 54 21.90 28.86 13.16
C TYR A 54 20.48 28.35 13.40
N ASP A 55 19.49 28.91 12.71
CA ASP A 55 18.14 28.33 12.67
C ASP A 55 18.09 27.25 11.58
N LEU A 56 18.06 25.98 12.00
CA LEU A 56 17.99 24.82 11.12
C LEU A 56 16.57 24.28 10.93
N GLY A 57 15.55 25.02 11.35
CA GLY A 57 14.15 24.73 11.01
C GLY A 57 13.19 24.66 12.19
N GLN A 58 11.91 24.56 11.80
CA GLN A 58 10.73 24.69 12.64
C GLN A 58 10.61 23.65 13.77
N ASN A 59 9.68 23.94 14.70
CA ASN A 59 9.37 23.11 15.86
C ASN A 59 9.16 21.63 15.45
N PRO A 60 9.90 20.66 16.03
CA PRO A 60 9.81 19.24 15.68
C PRO A 60 8.38 18.68 15.68
N THR A 61 7.51 19.23 16.53
CA THR A 61 6.09 18.87 16.60
C THR A 61 5.32 19.27 15.33
N ASN A 62 5.60 20.44 14.74
CA ASN A 62 4.96 20.89 13.49
C ASN A 62 5.37 20.00 12.31
N SER A 63 6.65 19.59 12.24
CA SER A 63 7.14 18.68 11.20
C SER A 63 6.50 17.29 11.26
N VAL A 64 6.16 16.80 12.46
CA VAL A 64 5.43 15.53 12.63
C VAL A 64 3.95 15.71 12.30
N LEU A 65 3.32 16.79 12.76
CA LEU A 65 1.92 17.09 12.46
C LEU A 65 1.67 17.21 10.95
N ALA A 66 2.62 17.76 10.19
CA ALA A 66 2.55 17.83 8.73
C ALA A 66 2.52 16.43 8.06
N LEU A 67 3.15 15.41 8.66
CA LEU A 67 3.09 14.03 8.18
C LEU A 67 1.84 13.28 8.68
N PHE A 68 1.18 13.79 9.72
CA PHE A 68 0.18 13.05 10.47
C PHE A 68 -1.22 12.92 9.86
N PRO A 69 -1.68 13.64 8.81
CA PRO A 69 -2.88 13.18 8.13
C PRO A 69 -2.56 11.98 7.20
N GLY A 70 -1.36 11.90 6.63
CA GLY A 70 -1.01 10.88 5.63
C GLY A 70 -1.10 9.45 6.15
N ALA A 71 -0.48 9.15 7.29
CA ALA A 71 -0.51 7.81 7.88
C ALA A 71 -1.94 7.38 8.32
N LEU A 72 -2.73 8.32 8.84
CA LEU A 72 -4.13 8.10 9.20
C LEU A 72 -5.04 7.85 7.99
N ILE A 73 -4.64 8.26 6.78
CA ILE A 73 -5.39 8.00 5.54
C ILE A 73 -4.93 6.69 4.88
N VAL A 74 -3.61 6.45 4.86
CA VAL A 74 -3.02 5.29 4.17
C VAL A 74 -3.42 3.97 4.83
N ILE A 75 -3.37 3.87 6.17
CA ILE A 75 -3.68 2.61 6.86
C ILE A 75 -5.15 2.19 6.66
N PRO A 76 -6.17 3.05 6.88
CA PRO A 76 -7.56 2.68 6.61
C PRO A 76 -7.82 2.33 5.15
N ALA A 77 -7.14 3.02 4.21
CA ALA A 77 -7.25 2.70 2.79
C ALA A 77 -6.73 1.27 2.50
N LEU A 78 -5.54 0.91 3.00
CA LEU A 78 -4.99 -0.44 2.86
C LEU A 78 -5.91 -1.51 3.44
N VAL A 79 -6.45 -1.29 4.65
CA VAL A 79 -7.41 -2.22 5.29
C VAL A 79 -8.68 -2.37 4.44
N THR A 80 -9.16 -1.28 3.84
CA THR A 80 -10.35 -1.27 2.99
C THR A 80 -10.13 -2.10 1.73
N TYR A 81 -9.01 -1.91 1.04
CA TYR A 81 -8.67 -2.69 -0.16
C TYR A 81 -8.38 -4.16 0.14
N TYR A 82 -7.73 -4.46 1.27
CA TYR A 82 -7.51 -5.85 1.70
C TYR A 82 -8.85 -6.57 1.94
N ARG A 83 -9.75 -5.99 2.75
CA ARG A 83 -11.08 -6.56 3.00
C ARG A 83 -11.95 -6.60 1.74
N GLY A 84 -11.82 -5.62 0.86
CA GLY A 84 -12.48 -5.61 -0.45
C GLY A 84 -12.03 -6.81 -1.30
N THR A 85 -10.74 -7.08 -1.33
CA THR A 85 -10.15 -8.23 -2.06
C THR A 85 -10.64 -9.55 -1.50
N GLU A 86 -10.73 -9.71 -0.17
CA GLU A 86 -11.30 -10.92 0.44
C GLU A 86 -12.75 -11.19 -0.01
N ARG A 87 -13.55 -10.14 -0.19
CA ARG A 87 -14.92 -10.28 -0.73
C ARG A 87 -14.92 -10.72 -2.19
N VAL A 88 -14.04 -10.15 -3.02
CA VAL A 88 -13.89 -10.56 -4.44
C VAL A 88 -13.43 -12.02 -4.52
N GLN A 89 -12.45 -12.43 -3.71
CA GLN A 89 -12.02 -13.82 -3.62
C GLN A 89 -13.15 -14.75 -3.17
N GLY A 90 -14.00 -14.31 -2.23
CA GLY A 90 -15.17 -15.05 -1.80
C GLY A 90 -16.16 -15.26 -2.94
N ALA A 91 -16.47 -14.22 -3.72
CA ALA A 91 -17.34 -14.31 -4.89
C ALA A 91 -16.78 -15.27 -5.95
N ALA A 92 -15.48 -15.16 -6.28
CA ALA A 92 -14.81 -16.06 -7.21
C ALA A 92 -14.88 -17.53 -6.76
N LYS A 93 -14.67 -17.80 -5.46
CA LYS A 93 -14.76 -19.15 -4.90
C LYS A 93 -16.18 -19.74 -4.97
N ILE A 94 -17.20 -18.92 -4.72
CA ILE A 94 -18.61 -19.34 -4.83
C ILE A 94 -18.94 -19.71 -6.28
N ALA A 95 -18.46 -18.92 -7.24
CA ALA A 95 -18.61 -19.17 -8.67
C ALA A 95 -17.70 -20.29 -9.22
N GLY A 96 -16.90 -20.96 -8.36
CA GLY A 96 -15.97 -22.01 -8.77
C GLY A 96 -14.80 -21.54 -9.66
N ARG A 97 -14.46 -20.24 -9.62
CA ARG A 97 -13.38 -19.62 -10.39
C ARG A 97 -12.08 -19.50 -9.58
N GLU A 98 -10.98 -19.29 -10.29
CA GLU A 98 -9.70 -18.93 -9.67
C GLU A 98 -9.81 -17.54 -9.02
N SER A 99 -9.37 -17.43 -7.77
CA SER A 99 -9.46 -16.19 -7.00
C SER A 99 -8.24 -15.30 -7.22
N VAL A 100 -8.46 -13.98 -7.27
CA VAL A 100 -7.37 -12.98 -7.32
C VAL A 100 -6.35 -13.12 -6.19
N ASN A 101 -5.08 -12.87 -6.48
CA ASN A 101 -4.03 -12.90 -5.47
C ASN A 101 -3.96 -11.57 -4.69
N GLY A 102 -4.16 -11.64 -3.37
CA GLY A 102 -4.18 -10.46 -2.50
C GLY A 102 -2.86 -9.68 -2.46
N TRP A 103 -1.72 -10.35 -2.57
CA TRP A 103 -0.42 -9.66 -2.64
C TRP A 103 -0.24 -8.89 -3.93
N ILE A 104 -0.71 -9.43 -5.06
CA ILE A 104 -0.69 -8.74 -6.36
C ILE A 104 -1.54 -7.46 -6.28
N VAL A 105 -2.73 -7.54 -5.65
CA VAL A 105 -3.59 -6.36 -5.44
C VAL A 105 -2.89 -5.28 -4.60
N LEU A 106 -2.18 -5.65 -3.54
CA LEU A 106 -1.44 -4.69 -2.71
C LEU A 106 -0.27 -4.04 -3.45
N VAL A 107 0.50 -4.82 -4.21
CA VAL A 107 1.61 -4.29 -5.03
C VAL A 107 1.08 -3.34 -6.11
N LEU A 108 0.00 -3.74 -6.80
CA LEU A 108 -0.64 -2.88 -7.79
C LEU A 108 -1.21 -1.61 -7.15
N TYR A 109 -1.83 -1.68 -5.97
CA TYR A 109 -2.31 -0.48 -5.27
C TYR A 109 -1.17 0.52 -4.98
N LEU A 110 -0.01 0.03 -4.54
CA LEU A 110 1.12 0.88 -4.15
C LEU A 110 1.92 1.43 -5.34
N LEU A 111 2.05 0.66 -6.42
CA LEU A 111 2.95 0.99 -7.54
C LEU A 111 2.23 1.35 -8.84
N LEU A 112 1.01 0.84 -9.07
CA LEU A 112 0.25 1.00 -10.31
C LEU A 112 -1.27 0.87 -10.08
N ALA A 113 -1.86 1.86 -9.40
CA ALA A 113 -3.27 1.82 -9.00
C ALA A 113 -4.26 1.47 -10.14
N PRO A 114 -4.08 1.95 -11.40
CA PRO A 114 -4.96 1.54 -12.51
C PRO A 114 -4.93 0.03 -12.78
N GLY A 115 -3.77 -0.61 -12.62
CA GLY A 115 -3.65 -2.06 -12.78
C GLY A 115 -4.41 -2.84 -11.71
N MET A 116 -4.48 -2.30 -10.48
CA MET A 116 -5.27 -2.89 -9.40
C MET A 116 -6.77 -2.89 -9.75
N TRP A 117 -7.29 -1.74 -10.22
CA TRP A 117 -8.69 -1.64 -10.62
C TRP A 117 -9.01 -2.57 -11.77
N PHE A 118 -8.14 -2.63 -12.78
CA PHE A 118 -8.29 -3.56 -13.90
C PHE A 118 -8.33 -5.02 -13.43
N TYR A 119 -7.38 -5.43 -12.59
CA TYR A 119 -7.27 -6.80 -12.11
C TYR A 119 -8.46 -7.26 -11.24
N LEU A 120 -8.94 -6.39 -10.34
CA LEU A 120 -10.13 -6.69 -9.55
C LEU A 120 -11.39 -6.70 -10.43
N GLN A 121 -11.52 -5.75 -11.35
CA GLN A 121 -12.68 -5.65 -12.23
C GLN A 121 -12.75 -6.84 -13.20
N SER A 122 -11.62 -7.31 -13.75
CA SER A 122 -11.62 -8.46 -14.65
C SER A 122 -12.13 -9.71 -13.94
N SER A 123 -11.63 -9.98 -12.73
CA SER A 123 -12.11 -11.12 -11.93
C SER A 123 -13.59 -11.00 -11.56
N LEU A 124 -14.07 -9.79 -11.23
CA LEU A 124 -15.49 -9.57 -10.97
C LEU A 124 -16.35 -9.79 -12.21
N ASN A 125 -15.90 -9.29 -13.37
CA ASN A 125 -16.62 -9.49 -14.63
C ASN A 125 -16.74 -10.97 -14.96
N GLU A 126 -15.68 -11.76 -14.78
CA GLU A 126 -15.74 -13.21 -14.97
C GLU A 126 -16.79 -13.90 -14.09
N VAL A 127 -16.97 -13.44 -12.85
CA VAL A 127 -18.03 -13.92 -11.96
C VAL A 127 -19.41 -13.50 -12.46
N TRP A 128 -19.56 -12.24 -12.88
CA TRP A 128 -20.84 -11.73 -13.37
C TRP A 128 -21.28 -12.37 -14.68
N GLU A 129 -20.36 -12.60 -15.61
CA GLU A 129 -20.65 -13.26 -16.88
C GLU A 129 -21.14 -14.70 -16.69
N GLN A 130 -20.75 -15.36 -15.59
CA GLN A 130 -21.15 -16.73 -15.28
C GLN A 130 -22.44 -16.79 -14.47
N GLU A 131 -22.60 -15.91 -13.47
CA GLU A 131 -23.67 -16.00 -12.47
C GLU A 131 -24.87 -15.07 -12.74
N ALA A 132 -24.69 -14.03 -13.58
CA ALA A 132 -25.73 -13.02 -13.82
C ALA A 132 -26.42 -13.19 -15.17
N GLU A 133 -27.72 -12.91 -15.20
CA GLU A 133 -28.54 -12.88 -16.41
C GLU A 133 -28.60 -11.46 -17.01
N ALA A 134 -28.71 -11.38 -18.34
CA ALA A 134 -28.91 -10.11 -19.03
C ALA A 134 -30.28 -9.51 -18.70
N LEU A 135 -30.31 -8.20 -18.49
CA LEU A 135 -31.57 -7.47 -18.31
C LEU A 135 -32.39 -7.46 -19.61
N PRO A 136 -33.74 -7.36 -19.53
CA PRO A 136 -34.59 -7.31 -20.72
C PRO A 136 -34.18 -6.18 -21.68
N GLY A 137 -33.99 -6.53 -22.95
CA GLY A 137 -33.58 -5.58 -23.99
C GLY A 137 -32.08 -5.27 -24.04
N GLN A 138 -31.26 -5.88 -23.17
CA GLN A 138 -29.80 -5.83 -23.28
C GLN A 138 -29.25 -7.05 -24.00
N PRO A 139 -28.14 -6.90 -24.75
CA PRO A 139 -27.47 -8.04 -25.38
C PRO A 139 -26.99 -9.01 -24.29
N SER A 140 -27.17 -10.31 -24.51
CA SER A 140 -26.58 -11.33 -23.64
C SER A 140 -25.05 -11.19 -23.63
N PRO A 141 -24.39 -11.45 -22.48
CA PRO A 141 -22.94 -11.53 -22.44
C PRO A 141 -22.43 -12.45 -23.56
N PRO A 142 -21.27 -12.15 -24.16
CA PRO A 142 -20.68 -13.05 -25.14
C PRO A 142 -20.58 -14.43 -24.49
N ALA A 143 -21.21 -15.44 -25.11
CA ALA A 143 -21.04 -16.82 -24.67
C ALA A 143 -19.53 -17.07 -24.60
N GLN A 144 -19.02 -17.55 -23.46
CA GLN A 144 -17.61 -17.89 -23.30
C GLN A 144 -17.25 -18.86 -24.44
N ALA A 145 -16.66 -18.30 -25.48
CA ALA A 145 -16.31 -19.00 -26.69
C ALA A 145 -15.01 -19.74 -26.37
N ASP A 146 -15.11 -20.81 -25.57
CA ASP A 146 -14.13 -21.90 -25.53
C ASP A 146 -14.61 -23.00 -24.56
N ALA A 147 -15.00 -24.13 -25.14
CA ALA A 147 -14.84 -25.41 -24.44
C ALA A 147 -14.59 -26.60 -25.37
N MET A 148 -14.59 -26.44 -26.70
CA MET A 148 -14.00 -27.44 -27.58
C MET A 148 -13.34 -26.77 -28.78
N PRO A 149 -12.05 -27.04 -29.06
CA PRO A 149 -11.54 -26.83 -30.41
C PRO A 149 -12.44 -27.60 -31.40
N PRO A 150 -12.63 -27.11 -32.63
CA PRO A 150 -13.44 -27.79 -33.63
C PRO A 150 -12.97 -29.25 -33.76
N ARG A 151 -13.92 -30.19 -33.83
CA ARG A 151 -13.57 -31.60 -34.03
C ARG A 151 -12.84 -31.71 -35.37
N LEU A 152 -11.80 -32.55 -35.42
CA LEU A 152 -11.04 -32.81 -36.66
C LEU A 152 -11.95 -33.32 -37.79
N ASP A 153 -13.12 -33.85 -37.44
CA ASP A 153 -14.14 -34.40 -38.32
C ASP A 153 -14.91 -33.31 -39.10
N ASP A 154 -14.78 -32.03 -38.72
CA ASP A 154 -15.48 -30.88 -39.31
C ASP A 154 -14.61 -30.08 -40.32
N GLN A 155 -13.42 -30.60 -40.70
CA GLN A 155 -12.62 -30.01 -41.78
C GLN A 155 -13.03 -30.61 -43.14
N PRO A 156 -13.31 -29.79 -44.17
CA PRO A 156 -13.79 -30.23 -45.47
C PRO A 156 -12.76 -31.01 -46.30
#